data_AF-A0A6G9H143-F1
#
_entry.id   AF-A0A6G9H143-F1
#
_cell.length_a   1.000
_cell.length_b   1.000
_cell.length_c   1.000
_cell.angle_alpha   90.00
_cell.angle_beta   90.00
_cell.angle_gamma   90.00
#
_symmetry.space_group_name_H-M   'P 1'
#
loop_
_entity.id
_entity.type
_entity.pdbx_description
1 polymer ?
#
loop_
_entity_poly.entity_id
_entity_poly.type
_entity_poly.pdbx_seq_one_letter_code
_entity_poly.pdbx_strand_id
1 'polypeptide(L)'
;MQHHEVDTVPGTAPGPGRGPDRTADRLTAGEILAGYLHTRAGDFLRSLRLYSESGSDTAAAEQAAAALRGSARRIGGSLHTFRPLLDPAWADQLRTELVWLSGTLAQEHACTARLHRLLTALGRLSGAATVTAGRADDPGPAARPTGPLTVGASRAGALLERQLTLARTRSHSAALQALGSSRFHAVADAVAVLASEAPLAPLASAPAVEVLAGPGEATERHLLDAVAALPLARAAHPYNAEALVHGLATASEGEAQDAPWHQVRQLLRLHRYAQEVWCAAGAPDPALSAAGRALDRHRDAAEAAAAAANAARTPRIAPATAYALGVLHADQRHEVEASRFAFQQVWQGAAALPAS
;
A
#
# COMPACT_ATOMS: atom_id res chain seq x y z
N MET A 1 -1.23 -30.04 76.75
CA MET A 1 -0.68 -29.85 75.38
C MET A 1 -1.52 -30.72 74.46
N GLN A 2 -2.54 -30.14 73.85
CA GLN A 2 -2.57 -29.68 72.44
C GLN A 2 -2.84 -30.81 71.44
N HIS A 3 -3.95 -30.60 70.72
CA HIS A 3 -4.59 -31.37 69.67
C HIS A 3 -3.71 -31.58 68.43
N HIS A 4 -3.85 -32.71 67.74
CA HIS A 4 -4.12 -32.65 66.30
C HIS A 4 -4.88 -33.88 65.77
N GLU A 5 -6.14 -33.61 65.47
CA GLU A 5 -7.07 -34.32 64.61
C GLU A 5 -6.56 -34.21 63.16
N VAL A 6 -6.61 -35.30 62.39
CA VAL A 6 -6.37 -35.24 60.93
C VAL A 6 -7.73 -35.28 60.26
N ASP A 7 -8.18 -34.09 59.88
CA ASP A 7 -9.42 -33.81 59.16
C ASP A 7 -9.18 -33.87 57.63
N THR A 8 -9.89 -34.80 56.98
CA THR A 8 -10.76 -34.66 55.80
C THR A 8 -10.27 -33.94 54.51
N VAL A 9 -10.51 -34.57 53.34
CA VAL A 9 -11.37 -34.09 52.20
C VAL A 9 -11.01 -34.76 50.85
N PRO A 10 -12.00 -35.02 49.96
CA PRO A 10 -11.91 -35.91 48.81
C PRO A 10 -11.75 -35.20 47.43
N GLY A 11 -11.42 -36.01 46.42
CA GLY A 11 -11.91 -35.91 45.04
C GLY A 11 -11.78 -34.58 44.30
N THR A 12 -10.63 -34.36 43.66
CA THR A 12 -10.46 -33.26 42.68
C THR A 12 -11.24 -33.56 41.40
N ALA A 13 -12.31 -32.80 41.14
CA ALA A 13 -13.03 -32.80 39.87
C ALA A 13 -12.14 -32.23 38.74
N PRO A 14 -12.26 -32.74 37.50
CA PRO A 14 -11.55 -32.17 36.37
C PRO A 14 -12.16 -30.80 36.02
N GLY A 15 -11.31 -29.78 35.93
CA GLY A 15 -11.71 -28.41 35.58
C GLY A 15 -12.35 -28.33 34.18
N PRO A 16 -13.18 -27.30 33.92
CA PRO A 16 -13.85 -27.15 32.64
C PRO A 16 -12.79 -26.91 31.56
N GLY A 17 -12.65 -27.87 30.66
CA GLY A 17 -11.85 -27.72 29.45
C GLY A 17 -12.28 -26.47 28.69
N ARG A 18 -11.30 -25.64 28.34
CA ARG A 18 -11.44 -24.53 27.41
C ARG A 18 -11.74 -25.13 26.02
N GLY A 19 -13.01 -25.42 25.77
CA GLY A 19 -13.50 -25.79 24.44
C GLY A 19 -13.26 -24.63 23.45
N PRO A 20 -13.23 -24.91 22.14
CA PRO A 20 -13.20 -23.86 21.13
C PRO A 20 -14.38 -22.91 21.37
N ASP A 21 -14.12 -21.62 21.18
CA ASP A 21 -15.00 -20.52 21.55
C ASP A 21 -16.37 -20.62 20.85
N ARG A 22 -17.34 -21.28 21.51
CA ARG A 22 -18.72 -21.51 21.03
C ARG A 22 -19.51 -20.21 20.80
N THR A 23 -18.95 -19.04 21.09
CA THR A 23 -19.58 -17.75 20.83
C THR A 23 -19.42 -17.31 19.39
N ALA A 24 -18.30 -17.64 18.74
CA ALA A 24 -18.06 -17.35 17.32
C ALA A 24 -19.02 -18.13 16.39
N ASP A 25 -19.44 -19.33 16.81
CA ASP A 25 -20.38 -20.19 16.09
C ASP A 25 -21.83 -19.65 16.09
N ARG A 26 -22.15 -18.66 16.93
CA ARG A 26 -23.51 -18.09 17.03
C ARG A 26 -23.66 -16.72 16.39
N LEU A 27 -22.56 -16.09 15.96
CA LEU A 27 -22.62 -14.78 15.32
C LEU A 27 -23.07 -14.93 13.86
N THR A 28 -23.97 -14.05 13.47
CA THR A 28 -24.38 -13.90 12.08
C THR A 28 -23.27 -13.22 11.27
N ALA A 29 -23.25 -13.47 9.96
CA ALA A 29 -22.34 -12.79 9.05
C ALA A 29 -22.47 -11.27 9.14
N GLY A 30 -23.70 -10.78 9.31
CA GLY A 30 -24.03 -9.37 9.47
C GLY A 30 -23.45 -8.75 10.73
N GLU A 31 -23.49 -9.43 11.88
CA GLU A 31 -22.93 -8.91 13.13
C GLU A 31 -21.42 -8.71 13.06
N ILE A 32 -20.69 -9.68 12.48
CA ILE A 32 -19.23 -9.59 12.32
C ILE A 32 -18.88 -8.47 11.34
N LEU A 33 -19.51 -8.45 10.17
CA LEU A 33 -19.25 -7.45 9.14
C LEU A 33 -19.62 -6.04 9.61
N ALA A 34 -20.79 -5.86 10.21
CA ALA A 34 -21.23 -4.57 10.75
C ALA A 34 -20.30 -4.11 11.88
N GLY A 35 -19.93 -4.99 12.82
CA GLY A 35 -18.97 -4.65 13.88
C GLY A 35 -17.62 -4.17 13.34
N TYR A 36 -17.09 -4.84 12.32
CA TYR A 36 -15.88 -4.40 11.63
C TYR A 36 -16.06 -3.04 10.94
N LEU A 37 -17.15 -2.87 10.18
CA LEU A 37 -17.44 -1.62 9.47
C LEU A 37 -17.64 -0.44 10.44
N HIS A 38 -18.35 -0.64 11.55
CA HIS A 38 -18.55 0.36 12.60
C HIS A 38 -17.20 0.79 13.19
N THR A 39 -16.32 -0.16 13.51
CA THR A 39 -14.97 0.12 14.01
C THR A 39 -14.17 0.95 13.01
N ARG A 40 -14.17 0.57 11.72
CA ARG A 40 -13.44 1.29 10.67
C ARG A 40 -14.03 2.66 10.35
N ALA A 41 -15.34 2.81 10.43
CA ALA A 41 -16.02 4.11 10.33
C ALA A 41 -15.63 5.02 11.51
N GLY A 42 -15.59 4.49 12.74
CA GLY A 42 -15.09 5.22 13.90
C GLY A 42 -13.63 5.66 13.75
N ASP A 43 -12.76 4.78 13.24
CA ASP A 43 -11.36 5.12 12.92
C ASP A 43 -11.26 6.22 11.84
N PHE A 44 -12.13 6.19 10.83
CA PHE A 44 -12.22 7.21 9.79
C PHE A 44 -12.59 8.57 10.38
N LEU A 45 -13.68 8.65 11.16
CA LEU A 45 -14.14 9.90 11.77
C LEU A 45 -13.13 10.46 12.78
N ARG A 46 -12.48 9.59 13.56
CA ARG A 46 -11.39 9.99 14.46
C ARG A 46 -10.22 10.57 13.69
N SER A 47 -9.81 9.92 12.60
CA SER A 47 -8.70 10.40 11.76
C SER A 47 -9.05 11.72 11.07
N LEU A 48 -10.30 11.90 10.66
CA LEU A 48 -10.78 13.15 10.09
C LEU A 48 -10.74 14.30 11.11
N ARG A 49 -11.19 14.04 12.34
CA ARG A 49 -11.11 15.00 13.44
C ARG A 49 -9.64 15.38 13.72
N LEU A 50 -8.76 14.40 13.86
CA LEU A 50 -7.33 14.65 14.06
C LEU A 50 -6.72 15.46 12.91
N TYR A 51 -7.12 15.18 11.66
CA TYR A 51 -6.67 15.94 10.50
C TYR A 51 -7.10 17.42 10.58
N SER A 52 -8.34 17.69 11.01
CA SER A 52 -8.83 19.06 11.21
C SER A 52 -8.16 19.79 12.38
N GLU A 53 -7.80 19.05 13.44
CA GLU A 53 -7.14 19.59 14.65
C GLU A 53 -5.63 19.78 14.46
N SER A 54 -5.03 19.17 13.44
CA SER A 54 -3.57 19.21 13.22
C SER A 54 -3.01 20.61 12.96
N GLY A 55 -3.84 21.56 12.50
CA GLY A 55 -3.43 22.97 12.35
C GLY A 55 -2.16 23.14 11.51
N SER A 56 -1.10 23.69 12.12
CA SER A 56 0.22 23.88 11.49
C SER A 56 1.17 22.69 11.63
N ASP A 57 0.80 21.64 12.38
CA ASP A 57 1.63 20.44 12.54
C ASP A 57 1.50 19.55 11.29
N THR A 58 2.45 19.73 10.38
CA THR A 58 2.53 18.96 9.13
C THR A 58 2.71 17.45 9.37
N ALA A 59 3.44 17.03 10.40
CA ALA A 59 3.69 15.63 10.67
C ALA A 59 2.44 14.94 11.22
N ALA A 60 1.72 15.60 12.13
CA ALA A 60 0.43 15.12 12.61
C ALA A 60 -0.62 15.07 11.48
N ALA A 61 -0.68 16.10 10.63
CA ALA A 61 -1.58 16.14 9.50
C ALA A 61 -1.32 15.01 8.50
N GLU A 62 -0.04 14.71 8.21
CA GLU A 62 0.35 13.61 7.33
C GLU A 62 -0.04 12.24 7.91
N GLN A 63 0.18 12.03 9.21
CA GLN A 63 -0.21 10.80 9.92
C GLN A 63 -1.73 10.62 9.94
N ALA A 64 -2.48 11.68 10.27
CA ALA A 64 -3.94 11.67 10.26
C ALA A 64 -4.49 11.41 8.85
N ALA A 65 -3.93 12.03 7.82
CA ALA A 65 -4.30 11.77 6.42
C ALA A 65 -3.97 10.32 6.01
N ALA A 66 -2.84 9.77 6.45
CA ALA A 66 -2.50 8.37 6.20
C ALA A 66 -3.48 7.39 6.87
N ALA A 67 -3.85 7.66 8.13
CA ALA A 67 -4.87 6.90 8.85
C ALA A 67 -6.24 7.00 8.18
N LEU A 68 -6.67 8.20 7.79
CA LEU A 68 -7.92 8.47 7.08
C LEU A 68 -8.00 7.68 5.76
N ARG A 69 -6.94 7.75 4.93
CA ARG A 69 -6.85 6.94 3.70
C ARG A 69 -6.83 5.44 4.00
N GLY A 70 -6.18 5.04 5.09
CA GLY A 70 -6.14 3.66 5.56
C GLY A 70 -7.53 3.11 5.86
N SER A 71 -8.33 3.85 6.65
CA SER A 71 -9.70 3.48 7.01
C SER A 71 -10.62 3.50 5.79
N ALA A 72 -10.56 4.54 4.95
CA ALA A 72 -11.37 4.62 3.73
C ALA A 72 -11.17 3.42 2.80
N ARG A 73 -9.92 2.96 2.62
CA ARG A 73 -9.59 1.81 1.77
C ARG A 73 -10.03 0.48 2.38
N ARG A 74 -10.01 0.35 3.72
CA ARG A 74 -10.53 -0.84 4.42
C ARG A 74 -12.04 -0.95 4.32
N ILE A 75 -12.75 0.17 4.52
CA ILE A 75 -14.19 0.24 4.31
C ILE A 75 -14.49 -0.13 2.85
N GLY A 76 -13.93 0.61 1.88
CA GLY A 76 -14.19 0.36 0.45
C GLY A 76 -13.80 -1.05 -0.02
N GLY A 77 -12.74 -1.63 0.55
CA GLY A 77 -12.34 -3.01 0.27
C GLY A 77 -13.31 -4.05 0.85
N SER A 78 -13.81 -3.82 2.06
CA SER A 78 -14.80 -4.70 2.69
C SER A 78 -16.14 -4.64 1.95
N LEU A 79 -16.56 -3.43 1.54
CA LEU A 79 -17.75 -3.24 0.69
C LEU A 79 -17.62 -3.94 -0.66
N HIS A 80 -16.40 -4.01 -1.22
CA HIS A 80 -16.14 -4.72 -2.46
C HIS A 80 -16.22 -6.24 -2.29
N THR A 81 -15.52 -6.80 -1.29
CA THR A 81 -15.48 -8.25 -1.07
C THR A 81 -16.82 -8.79 -0.61
N PHE A 82 -17.47 -8.15 0.37
CA PHE A 82 -18.71 -8.62 0.98
C PHE A 82 -19.96 -7.98 0.38
N ARG A 83 -19.87 -7.47 -0.86
CA ARG A 83 -21.00 -6.88 -1.60
C ARG A 83 -22.28 -7.72 -1.57
N PRO A 84 -22.25 -9.07 -1.66
CA PRO A 84 -23.48 -9.89 -1.59
C PRO A 84 -24.23 -9.83 -0.25
N LEU A 85 -23.60 -9.34 0.81
CA LEU A 85 -24.16 -9.27 2.17
C LEU A 85 -24.69 -7.88 2.54
N LEU A 86 -24.58 -6.93 1.63
CA LEU A 86 -24.93 -5.53 1.81
C LEU A 86 -25.94 -5.11 0.74
N ASP A 87 -26.58 -3.96 0.91
CA ASP A 87 -27.27 -3.31 -0.21
C ASP A 87 -26.25 -2.99 -1.32
N PRO A 88 -26.36 -3.61 -2.51
CA PRO A 88 -25.38 -3.46 -3.58
C PRO A 88 -25.32 -2.02 -4.12
N ALA A 89 -26.45 -1.31 -4.21
CA ALA A 89 -26.48 0.04 -4.77
C ALA A 89 -25.77 1.02 -3.84
N TRP A 90 -26.09 0.95 -2.55
CA TRP A 90 -25.42 1.72 -1.51
C TRP A 90 -23.91 1.41 -1.44
N ALA A 91 -23.53 0.12 -1.45
CA ALA A 91 -22.14 -0.30 -1.35
C ALA A 91 -21.29 0.20 -2.53
N ASP A 92 -21.82 0.14 -3.75
CA ASP A 92 -21.13 0.62 -4.95
C ASP A 92 -21.00 2.14 -4.99
N GLN A 93 -22.03 2.87 -4.56
CA GLN A 93 -21.97 4.32 -4.45
C GLN A 93 -20.92 4.76 -3.41
N LEU A 94 -21.00 4.26 -2.18
CA LEU A 94 -20.07 4.62 -1.12
C LEU A 94 -18.63 4.24 -1.47
N ARG A 95 -18.41 3.06 -2.08
CA ARG A 95 -17.10 2.63 -2.56
C ARG A 95 -16.51 3.60 -3.59
N THR A 96 -17.31 4.03 -4.56
CA THR A 96 -16.87 5.00 -5.59
C THR A 96 -16.38 6.29 -4.96
N GLU A 97 -17.12 6.78 -3.98
CA GLU A 97 -16.80 8.01 -3.26
C GLU A 97 -15.55 7.86 -2.36
N LEU A 98 -15.40 6.74 -1.65
CA LEU A 98 -14.21 6.45 -0.83
C LEU A 98 -12.95 6.28 -1.70
N VAL A 99 -13.07 5.72 -2.90
CA VAL A 99 -11.97 5.65 -3.88
C VAL A 99 -11.57 7.06 -4.33
N TRP A 100 -12.54 7.89 -4.68
CA TRP A 100 -12.29 9.30 -5.05
C TRP A 100 -11.57 10.06 -3.92
N LEU A 101 -12.09 9.99 -2.69
CA LEU A 101 -11.53 10.70 -1.54
C LEU A 101 -10.11 10.21 -1.23
N SER A 102 -9.92 8.89 -1.13
CA SER A 102 -8.61 8.32 -0.78
C SER A 102 -7.56 8.55 -1.85
N GLY A 103 -7.94 8.58 -3.13
CA GLY A 103 -7.06 8.94 -4.25
C GLY A 103 -6.65 10.41 -4.22
N THR A 104 -7.62 11.31 -4.01
CA THR A 104 -7.36 12.76 -3.93
C THR A 104 -6.38 13.09 -2.80
N LEU A 105 -6.60 12.51 -1.61
CA LEU A 105 -5.71 12.70 -0.46
C LEU A 105 -4.36 12.00 -0.59
N ALA A 106 -4.21 11.02 -1.48
CA ALA A 106 -2.95 10.28 -1.65
C ALA A 106 -1.98 11.05 -2.56
N GLN A 107 -2.48 11.89 -3.46
CA GLN A 107 -1.67 12.48 -4.53
C GLN A 107 -0.60 13.44 -4.00
N GLU A 108 -0.92 14.24 -2.98
CA GLU A 108 0.04 15.14 -2.35
C GLU A 108 1.23 14.36 -1.76
N HIS A 109 0.92 13.35 -0.93
CA HIS A 109 1.94 12.50 -0.32
C HIS A 109 2.75 11.72 -1.37
N ALA A 110 2.10 11.25 -2.43
CA ALA A 110 2.79 10.55 -3.52
C ALA A 110 3.80 11.47 -4.23
N CYS A 111 3.50 12.76 -4.43
CA CYS A 111 4.45 13.72 -4.97
C CYS A 111 5.68 13.90 -4.06
N THR A 112 5.46 14.05 -2.74
CA THR A 112 6.54 14.19 -1.76
C THR A 112 7.43 12.94 -1.70
N ALA A 113 6.82 11.75 -1.56
CA ALA A 113 7.55 10.48 -1.51
C ALA A 113 8.36 10.24 -2.80
N ARG A 114 7.76 10.54 -3.96
CA ARG A 114 8.44 10.40 -5.25
C ARG A 114 9.62 11.36 -5.39
N LEU A 115 9.47 12.62 -4.95
CA LEU A 115 10.56 13.59 -4.98
C LEU A 115 11.72 13.13 -4.10
N HIS A 116 11.43 12.74 -2.85
CA HIS A 116 12.45 12.23 -1.93
C HIS A 116 13.20 11.03 -2.55
N ARG A 117 12.46 10.04 -3.06
CA ARG A 117 13.02 8.85 -3.71
C ARG A 117 13.98 9.21 -4.86
N LEU A 118 13.56 10.09 -5.76
CA LEU A 118 14.36 10.48 -6.93
C LEU A 118 15.61 11.28 -6.55
N LEU A 119 15.52 12.19 -5.58
CA LEU A 119 16.68 12.95 -5.11
C LEU A 119 17.69 12.06 -4.37
N THR A 120 17.22 11.12 -3.54
CA THR A 120 18.08 10.12 -2.90
C THR A 120 18.80 9.25 -3.94
N ALA A 121 18.08 8.78 -4.96
CA ALA A 121 18.66 7.99 -6.05
C ALA A 121 19.70 8.79 -6.85
N LEU A 122 19.40 10.05 -7.20
CA LEU A 122 20.36 10.94 -7.86
C LEU A 122 21.62 11.17 -7.01
N GLY A 123 21.46 11.35 -5.70
CA GLY A 123 22.59 11.48 -4.77
C GLY A 123 23.48 10.23 -4.76
N ARG A 124 22.87 9.03 -4.68
CA ARG A 124 23.58 7.75 -4.73
C ARG A 124 24.33 7.56 -6.06
N LEU A 125 23.67 7.83 -7.19
CA LEU A 125 24.26 7.68 -8.52
C LEU A 125 25.40 8.68 -8.76
N SER A 126 25.26 9.91 -8.26
CA SER A 126 26.32 10.93 -8.34
C SER A 126 27.53 10.56 -7.49
N GLY A 127 27.32 10.01 -6.29
CA GLY A 127 28.41 9.53 -5.42
C GLY A 127 29.12 8.28 -5.96
N ALA A 128 28.40 7.37 -6.63
CA ALA A 128 29.02 6.22 -7.27
C ALA A 128 29.94 6.63 -8.45
N ALA A 129 29.55 7.67 -9.19
CA ALA A 129 30.36 8.22 -10.28
C ALA A 129 31.66 8.89 -9.80
N THR A 130 31.68 9.48 -8.59
CA THR A 130 32.91 10.09 -8.04
C THR A 130 33.91 9.05 -7.52
N VAL A 131 33.44 7.94 -6.94
CA VAL A 131 34.30 6.85 -6.43
C VAL A 131 34.94 6.04 -7.56
N THR A 132 34.26 5.88 -8.69
CA THR A 132 34.80 5.21 -9.87
C THR A 132 35.82 6.07 -10.62
N ALA A 133 35.59 7.39 -10.71
CA ALA A 133 36.56 8.34 -11.27
C ALA A 133 37.84 8.44 -10.43
N GLY A 134 37.76 8.33 -9.09
CA GLY A 134 38.93 8.37 -8.20
C GLY A 134 39.78 7.09 -8.16
N ARG A 135 39.41 6.04 -8.91
CA ARG A 135 40.20 4.79 -9.05
C ARG A 135 41.08 4.75 -10.29
N ALA A 136 40.93 5.72 -11.20
CA ALA A 136 41.84 5.93 -12.33
C ALA A 136 42.75 7.13 -12.00
N ASP A 137 44.04 6.85 -11.81
CA ASP A 137 45.19 7.75 -11.62
C ASP A 137 45.40 8.50 -10.27
N ASP A 138 46.51 8.11 -9.62
CA ASP A 138 47.53 8.87 -8.84
C ASP A 138 47.14 9.74 -7.61
N PRO A 139 47.93 9.77 -6.52
CA PRO A 139 47.63 10.52 -5.32
C PRO A 139 48.07 11.98 -5.45
N GLY A 140 47.23 12.82 -6.09
CA GLY A 140 47.35 14.28 -6.09
C GLY A 140 46.27 14.96 -5.22
N PRO A 141 46.50 16.18 -4.69
CA PRO A 141 45.61 16.79 -3.70
C PRO A 141 44.25 17.21 -4.30
N ALA A 142 43.20 16.47 -3.92
CA ALA A 142 41.80 16.88 -3.79
C ALA A 142 41.24 17.92 -4.80
N ALA A 143 41.24 17.61 -6.10
CA ALA A 143 40.31 18.24 -7.03
C ALA A 143 38.94 17.56 -6.88
N ARG A 144 37.92 18.29 -6.40
CA ARG A 144 36.53 17.83 -6.49
C ARG A 144 36.22 17.51 -7.97
N PRO A 145 35.69 16.33 -8.31
CA PRO A 145 35.29 16.03 -9.68
C PRO A 145 34.02 16.83 -10.02
N THR A 146 34.19 18.09 -10.41
CA THR A 146 33.16 18.96 -10.99
C THR A 146 32.98 18.65 -12.48
N GLY A 147 32.81 17.37 -12.81
CA GLY A 147 32.59 16.95 -14.19
C GLY A 147 31.21 17.37 -14.72
N PRO A 148 31.03 17.46 -16.05
CA PRO A 148 29.74 17.79 -16.67
C PRO A 148 28.59 16.86 -16.24
N LEU A 149 28.90 15.63 -15.80
CA LEU A 149 27.94 14.67 -15.25
C LEU A 149 27.36 15.09 -13.89
N THR A 150 28.18 15.70 -13.01
CA THR A 150 27.70 16.17 -11.70
C THR A 150 26.85 17.44 -11.85
N VAL A 151 27.18 18.29 -12.84
CA VAL A 151 26.33 19.42 -13.27
C VAL A 151 25.03 18.94 -13.93
N GLY A 152 25.08 17.84 -14.69
CA GLY A 152 23.89 17.20 -15.27
C GLY A 152 22.92 16.71 -14.20
N ALA A 153 23.45 16.02 -13.18
CA ALA A 153 22.67 15.49 -12.06
C ALA A 153 22.05 16.59 -11.19
N SER A 154 22.79 17.65 -10.88
CA SER A 154 22.25 18.78 -10.10
C SER A 154 21.12 19.50 -10.84
N ARG A 155 21.28 19.73 -12.15
CA ARG A 155 20.20 20.29 -13.00
C ARG A 155 19.00 19.36 -13.11
N ALA A 156 19.21 18.04 -13.19
CA ALA A 156 18.13 17.06 -13.18
C ALA A 156 17.36 17.09 -11.85
N GLY A 157 18.08 17.16 -10.72
CA GLY A 157 17.49 17.32 -9.39
C GLY A 157 16.63 18.58 -9.29
N ALA A 158 17.17 19.74 -9.69
CA ALA A 158 16.44 21.01 -9.67
C ALA A 158 15.18 20.99 -10.58
N LEU A 159 15.25 20.33 -11.74
CA LEU A 159 14.11 20.17 -12.62
C LEU A 159 13.00 19.32 -11.98
N LEU A 160 13.36 18.17 -11.41
CA LEU A 160 12.44 17.27 -10.73
C LEU A 160 11.81 17.92 -9.50
N GLU A 161 12.61 18.63 -8.69
CA GLU A 161 12.15 19.38 -7.54
C GLU A 161 11.12 20.43 -7.94
N ARG A 162 11.41 21.23 -8.97
CA ARG A 162 10.44 22.22 -9.50
C ARG A 162 9.14 21.55 -9.96
N GLN A 163 9.22 20.49 -10.76
CA GLN A 163 8.03 19.84 -11.33
C GLN A 163 7.18 19.16 -10.25
N LEU A 164 7.79 18.40 -9.35
CA LEU A 164 7.07 17.66 -8.30
C LEU A 164 6.57 18.59 -7.20
N THR A 165 7.26 19.69 -6.91
CA THR A 165 6.75 20.73 -5.99
C THR A 165 5.51 21.40 -6.57
N LEU A 166 5.53 21.77 -7.86
CA LEU A 166 4.34 22.31 -8.54
C LEU A 166 3.18 21.31 -8.57
N ALA A 167 3.47 20.03 -8.82
CA ALA A 167 2.48 18.97 -8.75
C ALA A 167 1.92 18.79 -7.33
N ARG A 168 2.77 18.85 -6.31
CA ARG A 168 2.39 18.79 -4.89
C ARG A 168 1.46 19.95 -4.53
N THR A 169 1.82 21.20 -4.85
CA THR A 169 0.98 22.37 -4.55
C THR A 169 -0.40 22.28 -5.21
N ARG A 170 -0.46 21.86 -6.48
CA ARG A 170 -1.74 21.63 -7.17
C ARG A 170 -2.57 20.53 -6.49
N SER A 171 -1.92 19.45 -6.07
CA SER A 171 -2.58 18.33 -5.39
C SER A 171 -3.08 18.73 -4.01
N HIS A 172 -2.30 19.54 -3.29
CA HIS A 172 -2.67 20.10 -1.99
C HIS A 172 -3.91 20.99 -2.10
N SER A 173 -3.92 21.94 -3.05
CA SER A 173 -5.11 22.77 -3.31
C SER A 173 -6.33 21.94 -3.71
N ALA A 174 -6.15 20.90 -4.54
CA ALA A 174 -7.23 19.99 -4.91
C ALA A 174 -7.77 19.20 -3.71
N ALA A 175 -6.90 18.76 -2.80
CA ALA A 175 -7.30 18.09 -1.56
C ALA A 175 -8.11 19.03 -0.64
N LEU A 176 -7.66 20.27 -0.45
CA LEU A 176 -8.40 21.26 0.34
C LEU A 176 -9.78 21.59 -0.28
N GLN A 177 -9.84 21.75 -1.60
CA GLN A 177 -11.10 21.95 -2.32
C GLN A 177 -12.05 20.75 -2.19
N ALA A 178 -11.52 19.53 -2.30
CA ALA A 178 -12.31 18.31 -2.12
C ALA A 178 -12.87 18.22 -0.69
N LEU A 179 -12.07 18.49 0.33
CA LEU A 179 -12.50 18.48 1.73
C LEU A 179 -13.53 19.58 2.06
N GLY A 180 -13.52 20.71 1.35
CA GLY A 180 -14.53 21.76 1.48
C GLY A 180 -15.78 21.56 0.61
N SER A 181 -15.87 20.45 -0.13
CA SER A 181 -16.97 20.22 -1.08
C SER A 181 -18.17 19.53 -0.42
N SER A 182 -19.38 19.81 -0.93
CA SER A 182 -20.60 19.09 -0.56
C SER A 182 -20.49 17.58 -0.78
N ARG A 183 -19.73 17.18 -1.82
CA ARG A 183 -19.42 15.77 -2.12
C ARG A 183 -18.71 15.10 -0.95
N PHE A 184 -17.70 15.76 -0.37
CA PHE A 184 -17.00 15.22 0.81
C PHE A 184 -17.92 15.14 2.03
N HIS A 185 -18.72 16.17 2.30
CA HIS A 185 -19.64 16.15 3.43
C HIS A 185 -20.65 15.00 3.33
N ALA A 186 -21.19 14.73 2.13
CA ALA A 186 -22.06 13.58 1.90
C ALA A 186 -21.39 12.23 2.22
N VAL A 187 -20.08 12.11 1.94
CA VAL A 187 -19.30 10.92 2.31
C VAL A 187 -19.09 10.83 3.81
N ALA A 188 -18.74 11.94 4.46
CA ALA A 188 -18.56 11.98 5.90
C ALA A 188 -19.85 11.62 6.63
N ASP A 189 -21.00 12.12 6.17
CA ASP A 189 -22.32 11.79 6.70
C ASP A 189 -22.68 10.32 6.47
N ALA A 190 -22.43 9.79 5.28
CA ALA A 190 -22.65 8.37 4.99
C ALA A 190 -21.78 7.46 5.87
N VAL A 191 -20.53 7.85 6.13
CA VAL A 191 -19.64 7.11 7.04
C VAL A 191 -20.07 7.28 8.51
N ALA A 192 -20.63 8.44 8.88
CA ALA A 192 -21.20 8.65 10.22
C ALA A 192 -22.41 7.75 10.48
N VAL A 193 -23.31 7.61 9.50
CA VAL A 193 -24.42 6.63 9.56
C VAL A 193 -23.88 5.21 9.63
N LEU A 194 -22.87 4.88 8.80
CA LEU A 194 -22.21 3.57 8.82
C LEU A 194 -21.54 3.25 10.17
N ALA A 195 -21.20 4.24 10.99
CA ALA A 195 -20.63 3.98 12.32
C ALA A 195 -21.64 3.36 13.31
N SER A 196 -22.94 3.51 13.04
CA SER A 196 -24.03 2.96 13.86
C SER A 196 -24.84 1.88 13.15
N GLU A 197 -25.08 2.03 11.84
CA GLU A 197 -25.99 1.17 11.08
C GLU A 197 -25.40 0.82 9.71
N ALA A 198 -25.25 -0.48 9.44
CA ALA A 198 -24.88 -1.00 8.13
C ALA A 198 -26.12 -1.55 7.39
N PRO A 199 -26.36 -1.18 6.12
CA PRO A 199 -27.47 -1.72 5.34
C PRO A 199 -27.15 -3.15 4.87
N LEU A 200 -27.53 -4.11 5.71
CA LEU A 200 -27.32 -5.54 5.49
C LEU A 200 -28.39 -6.12 4.58
N ALA A 201 -27.99 -7.01 3.67
CA ALA A 201 -28.90 -7.81 2.87
C ALA A 201 -29.45 -9.00 3.69
N PRO A 202 -30.59 -9.62 3.30
CA PRO A 202 -31.17 -10.76 4.03
C PRO A 202 -30.20 -11.94 4.22
N LEU A 203 -29.25 -12.13 3.29
CA LEU A 203 -28.24 -13.17 3.36
C LEU A 203 -27.29 -13.00 4.57
N ALA A 204 -27.16 -11.79 5.11
CA ALA A 204 -26.29 -11.50 6.24
C ALA A 204 -26.81 -12.07 7.57
N SER A 205 -28.09 -12.45 7.67
CA SER A 205 -28.66 -13.09 8.87
C SER A 205 -28.25 -14.56 9.04
N ALA A 206 -27.62 -15.15 8.02
CA ALA A 206 -27.09 -16.50 8.08
C ALA A 206 -25.85 -16.60 8.99
N PRO A 207 -25.48 -17.80 9.46
CA PRO A 207 -24.29 -18.02 10.27
C PRO A 207 -23.02 -17.51 9.55
N ALA A 208 -22.15 -16.82 10.29
CA ALA A 208 -20.92 -16.25 9.75
C ALA A 208 -20.05 -17.26 9.00
N VAL A 209 -19.87 -18.45 9.59
CA VAL A 209 -19.05 -19.55 9.06
C VAL A 209 -19.50 -19.99 7.66
N GLU A 210 -20.80 -20.00 7.40
CA GLU A 210 -21.36 -20.46 6.13
C GLU A 210 -21.21 -19.43 5.01
N VAL A 211 -21.32 -18.14 5.34
CA VAL A 211 -21.56 -17.10 4.34
C VAL A 211 -20.38 -16.15 4.13
N LEU A 212 -19.60 -15.86 5.16
CA LEU A 212 -18.43 -14.97 5.02
C LEU A 212 -17.23 -15.67 4.35
N ALA A 213 -17.21 -17.02 4.33
CA ALA A 213 -16.06 -17.78 3.84
C ALA A 213 -15.97 -17.67 2.31
N GLY A 214 -17.10 -17.87 1.63
CA GLY A 214 -17.20 -17.83 0.17
C GLY A 214 -16.62 -16.57 -0.48
N PRO A 215 -16.99 -15.34 -0.04
CA PRO A 215 -16.41 -14.11 -0.57
C PRO A 215 -14.91 -13.96 -0.31
N GLY A 216 -14.44 -14.41 0.86
CA GLY A 216 -13.01 -14.42 1.21
C GLY A 216 -12.21 -15.35 0.30
N GLU A 217 -12.67 -16.58 0.14
CA GLU A 217 -12.09 -17.61 -0.73
C GLU A 217 -12.13 -17.20 -2.21
N ALA A 218 -13.20 -16.52 -2.67
CA ALA A 218 -13.26 -15.99 -4.03
C ALA A 218 -12.18 -14.91 -4.27
N THR A 219 -11.96 -14.04 -3.28
CA THR A 219 -10.92 -13.01 -3.35
C THR A 219 -9.52 -13.63 -3.35
N GLU A 220 -9.31 -14.68 -2.55
CA GLU A 220 -8.07 -15.45 -2.53
C GLU A 220 -7.82 -16.16 -3.86
N ARG A 221 -8.82 -16.83 -4.43
CA ARG A 221 -8.73 -17.47 -5.74
C ARG A 221 -8.36 -16.47 -6.83
N HIS A 222 -9.04 -15.32 -6.90
CA HIS A 222 -8.67 -14.28 -7.86
C HIS A 222 -7.24 -13.76 -7.68
N LEU A 223 -6.75 -13.66 -6.43
CA LEU A 223 -5.37 -13.29 -6.16
C LEU A 223 -4.41 -14.38 -6.67
N LEU A 224 -4.67 -15.65 -6.36
CA LEU A 224 -3.85 -16.78 -6.80
C LEU A 224 -3.81 -16.89 -8.32
N ASP A 225 -4.96 -16.75 -9.00
CA ASP A 225 -5.07 -16.75 -10.45
C ASP A 225 -4.28 -15.60 -11.08
N ALA A 226 -4.40 -14.39 -10.51
CA ALA A 226 -3.65 -13.23 -10.99
C ALA A 226 -2.14 -13.37 -10.79
N VAL A 227 -1.71 -13.97 -9.67
CA VAL A 227 -0.29 -14.28 -9.42
C VAL A 227 0.21 -15.37 -10.36
N ALA A 228 -0.58 -16.40 -10.64
CA ALA A 228 -0.24 -17.46 -11.58
C ALA A 228 -0.08 -16.92 -13.02
N ALA A 229 -0.81 -15.86 -13.38
CA ALA A 229 -0.70 -15.18 -14.66
C ALA A 229 0.51 -14.23 -14.77
N LEU A 230 1.23 -13.95 -13.67
CA LEU A 230 2.41 -13.08 -13.72
C LEU A 230 3.57 -13.75 -14.45
N PRO A 231 4.42 -12.98 -15.16
CA PRO A 231 5.63 -13.50 -15.80
C PRO A 231 6.75 -13.76 -14.76
N LEU A 232 6.49 -14.61 -13.77
CA LEU A 232 7.39 -14.90 -12.65
C LEU A 232 8.73 -15.49 -13.09
N ALA A 233 8.77 -16.20 -14.22
CA ALA A 233 10.02 -16.70 -14.80
C ALA A 233 10.98 -15.57 -15.20
N ARG A 234 10.47 -14.42 -15.66
CA ARG A 234 11.29 -13.24 -16.02
C ARG A 234 11.74 -12.45 -14.79
N ALA A 235 11.04 -12.60 -13.66
CA ALA A 235 11.34 -11.95 -12.40
C ALA A 235 12.33 -12.75 -11.52
N ALA A 236 12.81 -13.91 -11.99
CA ALA A 236 13.66 -14.83 -11.22
C ALA A 236 15.08 -14.31 -10.95
N HIS A 237 15.50 -13.23 -11.61
CA HIS A 237 16.82 -12.63 -11.43
C HIS A 237 16.69 -11.15 -11.04
N PRO A 238 17.40 -10.69 -9.98
CA PRO A 238 17.39 -9.27 -9.56
C PRO A 238 17.82 -8.31 -10.67
N TYR A 239 18.65 -8.80 -11.59
CA TYR A 239 19.10 -8.08 -12.79
C TYR A 239 18.77 -8.92 -14.02
N ASN A 240 17.61 -8.71 -14.62
CA ASN A 240 17.26 -9.35 -15.87
C ASN A 240 17.92 -8.60 -17.04
N ALA A 241 18.81 -9.25 -17.79
CA ALA A 241 19.46 -8.67 -18.96
C ALA A 241 18.47 -8.27 -20.07
N GLU A 242 17.32 -8.95 -20.17
CA GLU A 242 16.24 -8.53 -21.07
C GLU A 242 15.62 -7.20 -20.63
N ALA A 243 15.57 -6.90 -19.33
CA ALA A 243 15.08 -5.62 -18.82
C ALA A 243 16.03 -4.45 -19.13
N LEU A 244 17.33 -4.71 -19.31
CA LEU A 244 18.29 -3.72 -19.83
C LEU A 244 18.03 -3.41 -21.31
N VAL A 245 17.70 -4.42 -22.12
CA VAL A 245 17.32 -4.26 -23.54
C VAL A 245 15.96 -3.55 -23.67
N HIS A 246 15.01 -3.86 -22.78
CA HIS A 246 13.72 -3.18 -22.66
C HIS A 246 13.78 -1.87 -21.86
N GLY A 247 14.92 -1.49 -21.30
CA GLY A 247 15.13 -0.16 -20.70
C GLY A 247 15.11 0.96 -21.74
N LEU A 248 15.20 0.59 -23.03
CA LEU A 248 14.97 1.42 -24.20
C LEU A 248 13.51 1.35 -24.69
N ALA A 249 12.65 0.54 -24.07
CA ALA A 249 11.24 0.44 -24.41
C ALA A 249 10.55 1.78 -24.16
N THR A 250 9.51 2.03 -24.94
CA THR A 250 8.73 3.25 -24.76
C THR A 250 8.07 3.24 -23.37
N ALA A 251 7.83 4.41 -22.79
CA ALA A 251 7.12 4.52 -21.52
C ALA A 251 5.80 3.72 -21.51
N SER A 252 5.12 3.63 -22.66
CA SER A 252 3.88 2.87 -22.85
C SER A 252 4.06 1.35 -22.75
N GLU A 253 5.18 0.79 -23.21
CA GLU A 253 5.47 -0.65 -23.12
C GLU A 253 5.86 -1.04 -21.69
N GLY A 254 6.56 -0.17 -20.98
CA GLY A 254 6.84 -0.33 -19.55
C GLY A 254 5.55 -0.34 -18.71
N GLU A 255 4.63 0.59 -18.99
CA GLU A 255 3.32 0.67 -18.32
C GLU A 255 2.47 -0.59 -18.53
N ALA A 256 2.49 -1.17 -19.74
CA ALA A 256 1.78 -2.42 -20.03
C ALA A 256 2.32 -3.61 -19.23
N GLN A 257 3.63 -3.65 -18.98
CA GLN A 257 4.26 -4.68 -18.15
C GLN A 257 3.99 -4.51 -16.65
N ASP A 258 3.80 -3.26 -16.19
CA ASP A 258 3.59 -2.95 -14.78
C ASP A 258 2.11 -3.15 -14.34
N ALA A 259 1.16 -3.06 -15.30
CA ALA A 259 -0.28 -3.23 -15.06
C ALA A 259 -0.68 -4.52 -14.29
N PRO A 260 -0.26 -5.73 -14.67
CA PRO A 260 -0.65 -6.95 -13.95
C PRO A 260 -0.09 -6.98 -12.51
N TRP A 261 1.08 -6.40 -12.26
CA TRP A 261 1.64 -6.27 -10.91
C TRP A 261 0.82 -5.30 -10.04
N HIS A 262 0.32 -4.21 -10.63
CA HIS A 262 -0.58 -3.29 -9.93
C HIS A 262 -1.93 -3.93 -9.60
N GLN A 263 -2.45 -4.80 -10.49
CA GLN A 263 -3.65 -5.58 -10.23
C GLN A 263 -3.44 -6.57 -9.07
N VAL A 264 -2.34 -7.34 -9.07
CA VAL A 264 -2.00 -8.24 -7.96
C VAL A 264 -1.87 -7.48 -6.64
N ARG A 265 -1.26 -6.29 -6.66
CA ARG A 265 -1.20 -5.42 -5.47
C ARG A 265 -2.57 -5.04 -4.94
N GLN A 266 -3.52 -4.70 -5.83
CA GLN A 266 -4.88 -4.39 -5.44
C GLN A 266 -5.59 -5.62 -4.84
N LEU A 267 -5.50 -6.77 -5.50
CA LEU A 267 -6.10 -8.03 -5.03
C LEU A 267 -5.52 -8.48 -3.68
N LEU A 268 -4.20 -8.38 -3.49
CA LEU A 268 -3.55 -8.69 -2.22
C LEU A 268 -4.07 -7.81 -1.08
N ARG A 269 -4.31 -6.52 -1.36
CA ARG A 269 -4.88 -5.61 -0.37
C ARG A 269 -6.33 -5.98 -0.05
N LEU A 270 -7.14 -6.34 -1.04
CA LEU A 270 -8.51 -6.80 -0.84
C LEU A 270 -8.56 -8.09 -0.01
N HIS A 271 -7.69 -9.06 -0.32
CA HIS A 271 -7.57 -10.30 0.45
C HIS A 271 -7.19 -10.02 1.91
N ARG A 272 -6.21 -9.14 2.15
CA ARG A 272 -5.86 -8.72 3.52
C ARG A 272 -7.03 -8.06 4.26
N TYR A 273 -7.79 -7.20 3.60
CA TYR A 273 -8.96 -6.58 4.24
C TYR A 273 -10.06 -7.60 4.52
N ALA A 274 -10.24 -8.60 3.65
CA ALA A 274 -11.15 -9.71 3.90
C ALA A 274 -10.73 -10.56 5.12
N GLN A 275 -9.43 -10.83 5.29
CA GLN A 275 -8.90 -11.50 6.48
C GLN A 275 -9.08 -10.67 7.75
N GLU A 276 -8.96 -9.34 7.68
CA GLU A 276 -9.19 -8.47 8.85
C GLU A 276 -10.64 -8.55 9.38
N VAL A 277 -11.63 -8.84 8.51
CA VAL A 277 -13.04 -9.02 8.95
C VAL A 277 -13.18 -10.30 9.77
N TRP A 278 -12.52 -11.38 9.35
CA TRP A 278 -12.50 -12.66 10.05
C TRP A 278 -11.68 -12.64 11.34
N CYS A 279 -10.52 -11.98 11.29
CA CYS A 279 -9.55 -11.96 12.37
C CYS A 279 -9.40 -10.53 12.91
N ALA A 280 -10.50 -9.91 13.34
CA ALA A 280 -10.49 -8.52 13.81
C ALA A 280 -9.48 -8.25 14.96
N ALA A 281 -9.14 -9.28 15.74
CA ALA A 281 -8.14 -9.24 16.82
C ALA A 281 -6.78 -9.88 16.45
N GLY A 282 -6.64 -10.46 15.25
CA GLY A 282 -5.45 -11.17 14.81
C GLY A 282 -4.38 -10.23 14.23
N ALA A 283 -3.11 -10.54 14.49
CA ALA A 283 -2.02 -9.88 13.79
C ALA A 283 -2.07 -10.22 12.29
N PRO A 284 -1.85 -9.26 11.39
CA PRO A 284 -1.84 -9.53 9.96
C PRO A 284 -0.70 -10.49 9.62
N ASP A 285 -0.94 -11.42 8.69
CA ASP A 285 0.08 -12.36 8.24
C ASP A 285 1.37 -11.59 7.84
N PRO A 286 2.51 -11.89 8.49
CA PRO A 286 3.77 -11.22 8.20
C PRO A 286 4.22 -11.45 6.74
N ALA A 287 3.91 -12.60 6.14
CA ALA A 287 4.25 -12.93 4.76
C ALA A 287 3.44 -12.08 3.77
N LEU A 288 2.10 -12.02 3.91
CA LEU A 288 1.26 -11.13 3.09
C LEU A 288 1.61 -9.64 3.28
N SER A 289 2.01 -9.27 4.50
CA SER A 289 2.48 -7.91 4.78
C SER A 289 3.82 -7.61 4.08
N ALA A 290 4.75 -8.57 4.05
CA ALA A 290 6.02 -8.45 3.34
C ALA A 290 5.83 -8.42 1.81
N ALA A 291 4.96 -9.27 1.27
CA ALA A 291 4.59 -9.28 -0.14
C ALA A 291 3.95 -7.94 -0.55
N GLY A 292 3.05 -7.41 0.27
CA GLY A 292 2.44 -6.08 0.06
C GLY A 292 3.47 -4.97 0.01
N ARG A 293 4.45 -4.96 0.93
CA ARG A 293 5.56 -3.98 0.92
C ARG A 293 6.41 -4.08 -0.34
N ALA A 294 6.65 -5.28 -0.87
CA ALA A 294 7.40 -5.46 -2.12
C ALA A 294 6.64 -4.86 -3.31
N LEU A 295 5.31 -5.08 -3.38
CA LEU A 295 4.47 -4.50 -4.43
C LEU A 295 4.28 -2.98 -4.31
N ASP A 296 4.27 -2.44 -3.09
CA ASP A 296 4.30 -0.98 -2.88
C ASP A 296 5.61 -0.38 -3.42
N ARG A 297 6.76 -1.00 -3.11
CA ARG A 297 8.07 -0.58 -3.65
C ARG A 297 8.12 -0.65 -5.18
N HIS A 298 7.54 -1.69 -5.79
CA HIS A 298 7.39 -1.83 -7.24
C HIS A 298 6.62 -0.64 -7.82
N ARG A 299 5.42 -0.35 -7.28
CA ARG A 299 4.59 0.76 -7.75
C ARG A 299 5.32 2.09 -7.63
N ASP A 300 5.98 2.34 -6.50
CA ASP A 300 6.69 3.59 -6.26
C ASP A 300 7.91 3.74 -7.18
N ALA A 301 8.58 2.62 -7.52
CA ALA A 301 9.69 2.59 -8.48
C ALA A 301 9.20 2.88 -9.90
N ALA A 302 8.12 2.24 -10.33
CA ALA A 302 7.51 2.43 -11.64
C ALA A 302 7.07 3.88 -11.85
N GLU A 303 6.40 4.49 -10.86
CA GLU A 303 6.00 5.89 -10.93
C GLU A 303 7.19 6.86 -10.90
N ALA A 304 8.25 6.54 -10.16
CA ALA A 304 9.48 7.33 -10.16
C ALA A 304 10.19 7.26 -11.53
N ALA A 305 10.25 6.08 -12.14
CA ALA A 305 10.79 5.89 -13.49
C ALA A 305 9.99 6.68 -14.53
N ALA A 306 8.65 6.66 -14.45
CA ALA A 306 7.77 7.44 -15.32
C ALA A 306 7.97 8.95 -15.14
N ALA A 307 8.14 9.43 -13.90
CA ALA A 307 8.43 10.84 -13.63
C ALA A 307 9.79 11.28 -14.20
N ALA A 308 10.83 10.46 -14.08
CA ALA A 308 12.14 10.74 -14.69
C ALA A 308 12.06 10.80 -16.23
N ALA A 309 11.34 9.85 -16.86
CA ALA A 309 11.11 9.86 -18.30
C ALA A 309 10.30 11.08 -18.76
N ASN A 310 9.27 11.47 -18.00
CA ASN A 310 8.49 12.68 -18.26
C ASN A 310 9.35 13.94 -18.16
N ALA A 311 10.21 14.03 -17.15
CA ALA A 311 11.14 15.14 -17.00
C ALA A 311 12.14 15.22 -18.17
N ALA A 312 12.61 14.07 -18.69
CA ALA A 312 13.52 14.01 -19.82
C ALA A 312 12.88 14.51 -21.14
N ARG A 313 11.55 14.51 -21.25
CA ARG A 313 10.80 15.07 -22.39
C ARG A 313 10.60 16.58 -22.31
N THR A 314 11.11 17.25 -21.26
CA THR A 314 11.00 18.71 -21.12
C THR A 314 11.78 19.41 -22.24
N PRO A 315 11.19 20.38 -22.97
CA PRO A 315 11.90 21.07 -24.03
C PRO A 315 13.10 21.88 -23.50
N ARG A 316 14.15 21.99 -24.33
CA ARG A 316 15.36 22.81 -24.06
C ARG A 316 16.17 22.43 -22.81
N ILE A 317 16.13 21.17 -22.39
CA ILE A 317 17.06 20.67 -21.36
C ILE A 317 18.46 20.42 -21.95
N ALA A 318 19.50 20.58 -21.13
CA ALA A 318 20.86 20.29 -21.55
C ALA A 318 21.07 18.78 -21.76
N PRO A 319 21.91 18.34 -22.71
CA PRO A 319 22.18 16.91 -22.93
C PRO A 319 22.66 16.16 -21.69
N ALA A 320 23.51 16.80 -20.86
CA ALA A 320 23.98 16.20 -19.60
C ALA A 320 22.84 15.97 -18.59
N THR A 321 21.81 16.83 -18.60
CA THR A 321 20.60 16.68 -17.77
C THR A 321 19.72 15.55 -18.29
N ALA A 322 19.54 15.46 -19.61
CA ALA A 322 18.81 14.35 -20.24
C ALA A 322 19.49 13.00 -19.95
N TYR A 323 20.82 12.94 -20.03
CA TYR A 323 21.60 11.76 -19.67
C TYR A 323 21.39 11.36 -18.21
N ALA A 324 21.51 12.30 -17.27
CA ALA A 324 21.28 12.03 -15.85
C ALA A 324 19.86 11.49 -15.57
N LEU A 325 18.84 12.04 -16.24
CA LEU A 325 17.47 11.55 -16.14
C LEU A 325 17.28 10.16 -16.75
N GLY A 326 18.00 9.84 -17.83
CA GLY A 326 18.02 8.50 -18.41
C GLY A 326 18.65 7.46 -17.48
N VAL A 327 19.79 7.78 -16.85
CA VAL A 327 20.42 6.91 -15.84
C VAL A 327 19.49 6.72 -14.63
N LEU A 328 18.85 7.79 -14.16
CA LEU A 328 17.88 7.72 -13.07
C LEU A 328 16.67 6.85 -13.43
N HIS A 329 16.15 6.98 -14.66
CA HIS A 329 15.08 6.11 -15.15
C HIS A 329 15.49 4.64 -15.13
N ALA A 330 16.66 4.31 -15.67
CA ALA A 330 17.18 2.94 -15.68
C ALA A 330 17.37 2.37 -14.28
N ASP A 331 17.91 3.16 -13.34
CA ASP A 331 18.03 2.79 -11.93
C ASP A 331 16.67 2.46 -11.30
N GLN A 332 15.64 3.26 -11.56
CA GLN A 332 14.29 2.98 -11.06
C GLN A 332 13.65 1.76 -11.74
N ARG A 333 13.95 1.46 -13.01
CA ARG A 333 13.52 0.21 -13.66
C ARG A 333 14.22 -1.02 -13.04
N HIS A 334 15.48 -0.91 -12.63
CA HIS A 334 16.12 -1.99 -11.87
C HIS A 334 15.46 -2.22 -10.51
N GLU A 335 15.07 -1.15 -9.81
CA GLU A 335 14.30 -1.26 -8.56
C GLU A 335 12.91 -1.91 -8.75
N VAL A 336 12.28 -1.70 -9.91
CA VAL A 336 11.05 -2.42 -10.30
C VAL A 336 11.32 -3.92 -10.37
N GLU A 337 12.33 -4.36 -11.11
CA GLU A 337 12.67 -5.79 -11.22
C GLU A 337 13.12 -6.40 -9.89
N ALA A 338 13.93 -5.69 -9.11
CA ALA A 338 14.32 -6.12 -7.78
C ALA A 338 13.11 -6.31 -6.85
N SER A 339 12.10 -5.44 -6.97
CA SER A 339 10.84 -5.56 -6.21
C SER A 339 10.00 -6.75 -6.66
N ARG A 340 9.99 -7.08 -7.96
CA ARG A 340 9.32 -8.29 -8.50
C ARG A 340 9.99 -9.56 -8.00
N PHE A 341 11.32 -9.61 -8.02
CA PHE A 341 12.09 -10.71 -7.45
C PHE A 341 11.82 -10.87 -5.95
N ALA A 342 11.85 -9.76 -5.19
CA ALA A 342 11.56 -9.79 -3.75
C ALA A 342 10.13 -10.29 -3.44
N PHE A 343 9.14 -9.87 -4.23
CA PHE A 343 7.78 -10.41 -4.13
C PHE A 343 7.76 -11.92 -4.38
N GLN A 344 8.41 -12.39 -5.44
CA GLN A 344 8.46 -13.81 -5.78
C GLN A 344 9.08 -14.65 -4.65
N GLN A 345 10.19 -14.20 -4.06
CA GLN A 345 10.86 -14.90 -2.95
C GLN A 345 9.94 -15.01 -1.73
N VAL A 346 9.27 -13.92 -1.36
CA VAL A 346 8.32 -13.91 -0.23
C VAL A 346 7.12 -14.80 -0.54
N TRP A 347 6.59 -14.75 -1.77
CA TRP A 347 5.41 -15.52 -2.17
C TRP A 347 5.68 -17.02 -2.22
N GLN A 348 6.85 -17.43 -2.75
CA GLN A 348 7.27 -18.82 -2.77
C GLN A 348 7.58 -19.33 -1.35
N GLY A 349 8.23 -18.52 -0.51
CA GLY A 349 8.46 -18.85 0.90
C GLY A 349 7.17 -19.01 1.69
N ALA A 350 6.14 -18.20 1.42
CA ALA A 350 4.82 -18.32 2.01
C ALA A 350 4.09 -19.58 1.55
N ALA A 351 4.14 -19.89 0.24
CA ALA A 351 3.54 -21.10 -0.32
C ALA A 351 4.24 -22.40 0.15
N ALA A 352 5.52 -22.31 0.54
CA ALA A 352 6.30 -23.42 1.07
C ALA A 352 6.07 -23.68 2.57
N LEU A 353 5.44 -22.75 3.30
CA LEU A 353 4.99 -22.96 4.67
C LEU A 353 3.58 -23.57 4.63
N PRO A 354 3.41 -24.88 4.86
CA PRO A 354 2.06 -25.42 5.01
C PRO A 354 1.40 -24.75 6.21
N ALA A 355 0.18 -24.26 6.01
CA ALA A 355 -0.69 -23.78 7.08
C ALA A 355 -0.75 -24.84 8.19
N SER A 356 -0.16 -24.53 9.34
CA SER A 356 -0.23 -25.34 10.56
C SER A 356 -1.39 -24.87 11.43
#